data_AF-A0A1I9GA28-F1
#
_entry.id   AF-A0A1I9GA28-F1
#
_cell.length_a   1.000
_cell.length_b   1.000
_cell.length_c   1.000
_cell.angle_alpha   90.00
_cell.angle_beta   90.00
_cell.angle_gamma   90.00
#
_symmetry.space_group_name_H-M   'P 1'
#
loop_
_entity.id
_entity.type
_entity.pdbx_description
1 polymer ?
#
loop_
_entity_poly.entity_id
_entity_poly.type
_entity_poly.pdbx_seq_one_letter_code
_entity_poly.pdbx_strand_id
1 'polypeptide(L)'
;MSLGVDGVAVLADLHWLLKESEMRCLVDAEQWVSEMLFYANEDWHNFYANHKSAQPKTAEMDYNTIEPHVAKVAAFGRALIKKREFYRAAYFLKQIKDESSYDRFMYYWAR
;
A
#
# COMPACT_ATOMS: atom_id res chain seq x y z
N MET A 1 -32.37 -14.53 10.20
CA MET A 1 -31.44 -14.08 9.14
C MET A 1 -30.11 -13.78 9.80
N SER A 2 -29.12 -14.66 9.71
CA SER A 2 -27.76 -14.28 10.10
C SER A 2 -27.21 -13.40 8.99
N LEU A 3 -26.87 -12.15 9.31
CA LEU A 3 -26.02 -11.33 8.45
C LEU A 3 -24.64 -11.99 8.43
N GLY A 4 -24.46 -12.97 7.55
CA GLY A 4 -23.16 -13.60 7.34
C GLY A 4 -22.21 -12.56 6.77
N VAL A 5 -21.07 -12.37 7.43
CA VAL A 5 -20.00 -11.51 6.91
C VAL A 5 -19.39 -12.18 5.68
N ASP A 6 -19.27 -11.44 4.57
CA ASP A 6 -18.54 -11.91 3.39
C ASP A 6 -17.04 -11.82 3.65
N GLY A 7 -16.45 -12.96 4.04
CA GLY A 7 -15.04 -13.06 4.32
C GLY A 7 -14.11 -12.77 3.15
N VAL A 8 -14.55 -13.07 1.92
CA VAL A 8 -13.74 -12.83 0.72
C VAL A 8 -13.63 -11.32 0.45
N ALA A 9 -14.72 -10.59 0.60
CA ALA A 9 -14.72 -9.13 0.49
C ALA A 9 -13.84 -8.50 1.59
N VAL A 10 -13.94 -8.97 2.83
CA VAL A 10 -13.10 -8.48 3.94
C VAL A 10 -11.61 -8.71 3.64
N LEU A 11 -11.22 -9.91 3.19
CA LEU A 11 -9.82 -10.18 2.84
C LEU A 11 -9.34 -9.33 1.65
N ALA A 12 -10.19 -9.07 0.66
CA ALA A 12 -9.86 -8.18 -0.45
C ALA A 12 -9.56 -6.76 0.04
N ASP A 13 -10.41 -6.21 0.91
CA ASP A 13 -10.23 -4.88 1.50
C ASP A 13 -8.97 -4.81 2.38
N LEU A 14 -8.69 -5.84 3.18
CA LEU A 14 -7.48 -5.92 3.99
C LEU A 14 -6.22 -5.97 3.12
N HIS A 15 -6.21 -6.76 2.04
CA HIS A 15 -5.07 -6.78 1.12
C HIS A 15 -4.87 -5.46 0.39
N TRP A 16 -5.95 -4.77 0.01
CA TRP A 16 -5.87 -3.42 -0.53
C TRP A 16 -5.28 -2.44 0.49
N LEU A 17 -5.76 -2.48 1.73
CA LEU A 17 -5.29 -1.60 2.80
C LEU A 17 -3.82 -1.85 3.15
N LEU A 18 -3.38 -3.11 3.14
CA LEU A 18 -1.97 -3.48 3.33
C LEU A 18 -1.09 -2.81 2.27
N LYS A 19 -1.44 -2.99 0.99
CA LYS A 19 -0.71 -2.38 -0.14
C LYS A 19 -0.66 -0.86 -0.02
N GLU A 20 -1.79 -0.22 0.29
CA GLU A 20 -1.85 1.24 0.43
C GLU A 20 -1.00 1.75 1.61
N SER A 21 -0.96 1.00 2.71
CA SER A 21 -0.19 1.30 3.93
C SER A 21 1.32 1.14 3.71
N GLU A 22 1.75 0.05 3.08
CA GLU A 22 3.15 -0.22 2.73
C GLU A 22 3.71 0.90 1.85
N MET A 23 2.94 1.26 0.83
CA MET A 23 3.28 2.34 -0.09
C MET A 23 3.46 3.64 0.69
N ARG A 24 2.45 4.03 1.47
CA ARG A 24 2.43 5.31 2.22
C ARG A 24 3.30 5.33 3.48
N CYS A 25 3.96 4.22 3.80
CA CYS A 25 4.77 4.06 5.00
C CYS A 25 3.95 4.28 6.30
N LEU A 26 2.70 3.82 6.30
CA LEU A 26 1.82 3.85 7.48
C LEU A 26 2.06 2.58 8.31
N VAL A 27 3.19 2.54 9.01
CA VAL A 27 3.72 1.31 9.64
C VAL A 27 2.74 0.69 10.63
N ASP A 28 2.05 1.49 11.44
CA ASP A 28 1.09 0.97 12.43
C ASP A 28 -0.13 0.33 11.76
N ALA A 29 -0.61 0.90 10.64
CA ALA A 29 -1.70 0.33 9.86
C ALA A 29 -1.25 -0.94 9.12
N GLU A 30 -0.07 -0.93 8.52
CA GLU A 30 0.56 -2.11 7.89
C GLU A 30 0.63 -3.28 8.88
N GLN A 31 1.10 -3.01 10.10
CA GLN A 31 1.17 -4.01 11.16
C GLN A 31 -0.23 -4.51 11.56
N TRP A 32 -1.16 -3.61 11.86
CA TRP A 32 -2.52 -4.00 12.27
C TRP A 32 -3.22 -4.85 11.21
N VAL A 33 -3.12 -4.48 9.93
CA VAL A 33 -3.72 -5.26 8.83
C VAL A 33 -3.06 -6.63 8.71
N SER A 34 -1.74 -6.71 8.85
CA SER A 34 -1.03 -7.99 8.84
C SER A 34 -1.50 -8.91 9.96
N GLU A 35 -1.75 -8.38 11.15
CA GLU A 35 -2.32 -9.11 12.28
C GLU A 35 -3.75 -9.59 11.96
N MET A 36 -4.61 -8.72 11.40
CA MET A 36 -5.97 -9.11 11.01
C MET A 36 -5.98 -10.22 9.94
N LEU A 37 -5.08 -10.14 8.95
CA LEU A 37 -4.94 -11.19 7.93
C LEU A 37 -4.46 -12.51 8.54
N PHE A 38 -3.53 -12.45 9.50
CA PHE A 38 -3.02 -13.63 10.20
C PHE A 38 -4.10 -14.36 11.00
N TYR A 39 -4.99 -13.60 11.68
CA TYR A 39 -6.07 -14.17 12.48
C TYR A 39 -7.35 -14.49 11.70
N ALA A 40 -7.43 -14.14 10.42
CA ALA A 40 -8.59 -14.45 9.60
C ALA A 40 -8.74 -15.97 9.38
N ASN A 41 -9.99 -16.42 9.24
CA ASN A 41 -10.33 -17.83 9.08
C ASN A 41 -9.66 -18.43 7.81
N GLU A 42 -9.06 -19.62 7.95
CA GLU A 42 -8.45 -20.36 6.84
C GLU A 42 -9.42 -20.61 5.68
N ASP A 43 -10.72 -20.84 5.96
CA ASP A 43 -11.74 -20.99 4.93
C ASP A 43 -11.84 -19.73 4.06
N TRP A 44 -11.77 -18.54 4.68
CA TRP A 44 -11.82 -17.28 3.95
C TRP A 44 -10.59 -17.13 3.05
N HIS A 45 -9.41 -17.50 3.54
CA HIS A 45 -8.17 -17.49 2.75
C HIS A 45 -8.28 -18.43 1.54
N ASN A 46 -8.81 -19.63 1.73
CA ASN A 46 -9.02 -20.60 0.65
C ASN A 46 -10.01 -20.07 -0.41
N PHE A 47 -11.14 -19.52 0.01
CA PHE A 47 -12.12 -18.94 -0.92
C PHE A 47 -11.55 -17.73 -1.67
N TYR A 48 -10.82 -16.86 -0.96
CA TYR A 48 -10.17 -15.69 -1.56
C TYR A 48 -9.11 -16.07 -2.60
N ALA A 49 -8.27 -17.07 -2.31
CA ALA A 49 -7.26 -17.56 -3.26
C ALA A 49 -7.89 -18.12 -4.55
N ASN A 50 -9.00 -18.85 -4.41
CA ASN A 50 -9.76 -19.36 -5.55
C ASN A 50 -10.41 -18.22 -6.35
N HIS A 51 -10.92 -17.19 -5.68
CA HIS A 51 -11.51 -16.02 -6.36
C HIS A 51 -10.44 -15.20 -7.10
N LYS A 52 -9.28 -14.98 -6.49
CA LYS A 52 -8.16 -14.22 -7.08
C LYS A 52 -7.56 -14.91 -8.31
N SER A 53 -7.50 -16.25 -8.33
CA SER A 53 -7.01 -16.99 -9.51
C SER A 53 -8.00 -16.98 -10.68
N ALA A 54 -9.30 -16.81 -10.40
CA ALA A 54 -10.35 -16.71 -11.41
C ALA A 54 -10.50 -15.29 -12.00
N GLN A 55 -10.04 -14.25 -11.29
CA GLN A 55 -10.11 -12.88 -11.82
C GLN A 55 -9.03 -12.60 -12.87
N PRO A 56 -9.38 -11.95 -13.99
CA PRO A 56 -8.38 -11.44 -14.93
C PRO A 56 -7.49 -10.45 -14.19
N LYS A 57 -6.17 -10.54 -14.39
CA LYS A 57 -5.20 -9.59 -13.82
C LYS A 57 -5.60 -8.19 -14.24
N THR A 58 -6.22 -7.43 -13.34
CA THR A 58 -6.41 -6.00 -13.51
C THR A 58 -5.04 -5.40 -13.76
N ALA A 59 -4.90 -4.65 -14.86
CA ALA A 59 -3.64 -4.00 -15.20
C ALA A 59 -3.22 -3.12 -14.01
N GLU A 60 -2.28 -3.61 -13.21
CA GLU A 60 -1.62 -2.79 -12.22
C GLU A 60 -0.97 -1.64 -12.98
N MET A 61 -1.17 -0.43 -12.45
CA MET A 61 -0.65 0.81 -13.02
C MET A 61 0.80 0.59 -13.47
N ASP A 62 1.00 0.60 -14.79
CA ASP A 62 2.24 0.14 -15.39
C ASP A 62 3.35 1.13 -15.05
N TYR A 63 4.15 0.80 -14.02
CA TYR A 63 5.26 1.63 -13.53
C TYR A 63 6.28 1.96 -14.63
N ASN A 64 6.19 1.32 -15.79
CA ASN A 64 6.96 1.61 -17.00
C ASN A 64 6.71 3.00 -17.62
N THR A 65 5.70 3.76 -17.17
CA THR A 65 5.47 5.15 -17.60
C THR A 65 6.08 6.21 -16.67
N ILE A 66 6.60 5.83 -15.50
CA ILE A 66 7.17 6.79 -14.55
C ILE A 66 8.61 7.10 -14.95
N GLU A 67 8.95 8.38 -15.02
CA GLU A 67 10.31 8.82 -15.31
C GLU A 67 11.28 8.18 -14.27
N PRO A 68 12.36 7.49 -14.70
CA PRO A 68 13.21 6.71 -13.79
C PRO A 68 13.78 7.50 -12.62
N HIS A 69 13.97 8.81 -12.80
CA HIS A 69 14.41 9.73 -11.76
C HIS A 69 13.36 9.87 -10.64
N VAL A 70 12.09 10.08 -10.99
CA VAL A 70 10.98 10.24 -10.03
C VAL A 70 10.84 8.98 -9.18
N ALA A 71 10.85 7.80 -9.82
CA ALA A 71 10.76 6.51 -9.12
C ALA A 71 11.91 6.33 -8.11
N LYS A 72 13.14 6.70 -8.49
CA LYS A 72 14.32 6.62 -7.62
C LYS A 72 14.20 7.55 -6.41
N VAL A 73 13.79 8.80 -6.61
CA VAL A 73 13.61 9.77 -5.52
C VAL A 73 12.49 9.32 -4.58
N ALA A 74 11.35 8.85 -5.11
CA ALA A 74 10.25 8.34 -4.32
C ALA A 74 10.66 7.13 -3.46
N ALA A 75 11.38 6.17 -4.05
CA ALA A 75 11.89 5.00 -3.32
C ALA A 75 12.85 5.40 -2.20
N PHE A 76 13.77 6.34 -2.46
CA PHE A 76 14.70 6.83 -1.44
C PHE A 76 13.98 7.59 -0.32
N GLY A 77 13.02 8.46 -0.65
CA GLY A 77 12.20 9.16 0.32
C GLY A 77 11.43 8.21 1.25
N ARG A 78 10.81 7.17 0.69
CA ARG A 78 10.15 6.11 1.49
C ARG A 78 11.12 5.40 2.44
N ALA A 79 12.32 5.06 1.97
CA ALA A 79 13.33 4.44 2.83
C ALA A 79 13.74 5.33 4.01
N LEU A 80 13.84 6.65 3.80
CA LEU A 80 14.13 7.61 4.87
C LEU A 80 12.96 7.72 5.87
N ILE A 81 11.71 7.74 5.40
CA ILE A 81 10.53 7.74 6.27
C ILE A 81 10.50 6.50 7.16
N LYS A 82 10.74 5.31 6.61
CA LYS A 82 10.81 4.06 7.38
C LYS A 82 11.93 4.08 8.44
N LYS A 83 13.00 4.85 8.21
CA LYS A 83 14.09 5.08 9.19
C LYS A 83 13.81 6.25 10.15
N ARG A 84 12.63 6.87 10.08
CA ARG A 84 12.22 8.04 10.88
C ARG A 84 13.07 9.29 10.60
N GLU A 85 13.69 9.37 9.42
CA GLU A 85 14.50 10.51 8.99
C GLU A 85 13.65 11.52 8.19
N PHE A 86 12.56 12.00 8.81
CA PHE A 86 11.51 12.79 8.16
C PHE A 86 12.02 14.06 7.48
N TYR A 87 12.88 14.84 8.15
CA TYR A 87 13.45 16.06 7.57
C TYR A 87 14.23 15.79 6.27
N ARG A 88 15.02 14.70 6.26
CA ARG A 88 15.76 14.29 5.05
C ARG A 88 14.81 13.80 3.98
N ALA A 89 13.81 12.99 4.35
CA ALA A 89 12.79 12.52 3.42
C ALA A 89 12.07 13.69 2.73
N ALA A 90 11.60 14.68 3.49
CA ALA A 90 10.93 15.86 2.97
C ALA A 90 11.82 16.66 1.99
N TYR A 91 13.13 16.76 2.25
CA TYR A 91 14.07 17.41 1.33
C TYR A 91 14.10 16.75 -0.05
N PHE A 92 14.19 15.42 -0.12
CA PHE A 92 14.21 14.69 -1.39
C PHE A 92 12.84 14.69 -2.05
N LEU A 93 11.77 14.43 -1.30
CA LEU A 93 10.40 14.34 -1.82
C LEU A 93 9.87 15.69 -2.33
N LYS A 94 10.38 16.82 -1.83
CA LYS A 94 10.03 18.15 -2.34
C LYS A 94 10.28 18.30 -3.85
N GLN A 95 11.25 17.56 -4.41
CA GLN A 95 11.63 17.63 -5.82
C GLN A 95 10.56 17.02 -6.74
N ILE A 96 9.76 16.09 -6.23
CA ILE A 96 8.79 15.31 -7.00
C ILE A 96 7.33 15.50 -6.52
N LYS A 97 7.09 16.39 -5.56
CA LYS A 97 5.79 16.55 -4.87
C LYS A 97 4.61 16.90 -5.79
N ASP A 98 4.86 17.33 -7.03
CA ASP A 98 3.85 17.75 -7.99
C ASP A 98 3.72 16.75 -9.17
N GLU A 99 4.50 15.67 -9.18
CA GLU A 99 4.44 14.61 -10.20
C GLU A 99 3.17 13.77 -10.08
N SER A 100 2.70 13.53 -8.85
CA SER A 100 1.47 12.79 -8.58
C SER A 100 0.83 13.20 -7.25
N SER A 101 -0.46 12.90 -7.10
CA SER A 101 -1.16 13.06 -5.81
C SER A 101 -0.50 12.22 -4.71
N TYR A 102 0.09 11.09 -5.09
CA TYR A 102 0.81 10.20 -4.20
C TYR A 102 2.12 10.84 -3.72
N ASP A 103 2.94 11.38 -4.61
CA ASP A 103 4.19 12.05 -4.23
C ASP A 103 3.94 13.30 -3.39
N ARG A 104 2.84 14.01 -3.69
CA ARG A 104 2.36 15.12 -2.85
C ARG A 104 2.05 14.67 -1.44
N PHE A 105 1.29 13.57 -1.29
CA PHE A 105 0.99 12.98 0.02
C PHE A 105 2.29 12.65 0.76
N MET A 106 3.23 11.95 0.11
CA MET A 106 4.48 11.54 0.72
C MET A 106 5.32 12.74 1.20
N TYR A 107 5.36 13.83 0.43
CA TYR A 107 6.05 15.07 0.84
C TYR A 107 5.48 15.67 2.12
N TYR A 108 4.15 15.79 2.21
CA TYR A 108 3.49 16.36 3.40
C TYR A 108 3.49 15.40 4.58
N TRP A 109 3.41 14.08 4.35
CA TRP A 109 3.53 13.08 5.40
C TRP A 109 4.91 13.10 6.08
N ALA A 110 5.95 13.40 5.31
CA ALA A 110 7.32 13.50 5.82
C ALA A 110 7.64 14.82 6.55
N ARG A 111 6.71 15.78 6.61
CA ARG A 111 6.96 17.15 7.07
C ARG A 111 6.16 17.46 8.34
#